data_AF-A0A7K2XRU5-F1
#
_entry.id   AF-A0A7K2XRU5-F1
#
_cell.length_a   1.000
_cell.length_b   1.000
_cell.length_c   1.000
_cell.angle_alpha   90.00
_cell.angle_beta   90.00
_cell.angle_gamma   90.00
#
_symmetry.space_group_name_H-M   'P 1'
#
loop_
_entity.id
_entity.type
_entity.pdbx_description
1 polymer ?
#
loop_
_entity_poly.entity_id
_entity_poly.type
_entity_poly.pdbx_seq_one_letter_code
_entity_poly.pdbx_strand_id
1 'polypeptide(L)'
;MSQPCRRPRRRVWRALAVPALLCVLAACSGGPGDDAAGPAASAAPTPSGPPGTLFDSFHYSGSDDPSLAAHGWEVRTGGGGPGIKDTWSTAGAGFPSDTTAQGGRVLRLQSSTDGTKQGTQQVEVQGTGKNLFTGTYAARVHFSDKPASGRNGDHVVQTFFPISPSDASVDYSELDFEYLPNGGWGSAGPRLDTVSWYKADPPDRVSHTLKQRTEGWHILMVTAVNGTVTYSLDGKTLFTSSGKYVPREKMDIHFSNWFIDTPATGGPRTWDMKVNWVYYKADEALSRADVQKTVDGFYSAGTHYINTVPKA
;
A
#
# COMPACT_ATOMS: atom_id res chain seq x y z
N MET A 1 5.64 -18.86 17.94
CA MET A 1 5.74 -17.74 18.90
C MET A 1 4.87 -16.61 18.36
N SER A 2 3.98 -16.06 19.16
CA SER A 2 2.89 -15.20 18.69
C SER A 2 3.38 -13.78 18.39
N GLN A 3 3.01 -13.23 17.23
CA GLN A 3 3.10 -11.78 16.97
C GLN A 3 2.35 -11.03 18.10
N PRO A 4 2.89 -9.89 18.59
CA PRO A 4 2.25 -9.12 19.65
C PRO A 4 0.90 -8.54 19.20
N CYS A 5 0.00 -8.33 20.17
CA CYS A 5 -1.31 -7.70 19.98
C CYS A 5 -1.18 -6.37 19.20
N ARG A 6 -1.89 -6.25 18.07
CA ARG A 6 -1.90 -5.02 17.25
C ARG A 6 -2.70 -3.95 17.98
N ARG A 7 -2.09 -2.78 18.20
CA ARG A 7 -2.86 -1.59 18.62
C ARG A 7 -3.62 -1.02 17.43
N PRO A 8 -4.89 -0.61 17.59
CA PRO A 8 -5.70 -0.13 16.48
C PRO A 8 -5.03 1.00 15.71
N ARG A 9 -5.01 0.90 14.39
CA ARG A 9 -4.70 2.00 13.48
C ARG A 9 -5.80 3.07 13.61
N ARG A 10 -5.41 4.32 13.87
CA ARG A 10 -6.34 5.46 13.89
C ARG A 10 -5.95 6.43 12.78
N ARG A 11 -6.78 6.54 11.74
CA ARG A 11 -6.64 7.64 10.76
C ARG A 11 -7.04 8.94 11.42
N VAL A 12 -6.15 9.91 11.45
CA VAL A 12 -6.46 11.28 11.85
C VAL A 12 -6.90 12.03 10.60
N TRP A 13 -8.21 12.19 10.42
CA TRP A 13 -8.74 13.01 9.34
C TRP A 13 -8.44 14.48 9.68
N ARG A 14 -7.48 15.09 8.97
CA ARG A 14 -7.35 16.55 8.98
C ARG A 14 -8.41 17.10 8.05
N ALA A 15 -9.50 17.61 8.61
CA ALA A 15 -10.41 18.47 7.86
C ALA A 15 -9.64 19.74 7.47
N LEU A 16 -9.26 19.87 6.20
CA LEU A 16 -8.83 21.14 5.63
C LEU A 16 -10.05 22.07 5.64
N ALA A 17 -10.14 22.91 6.68
CA ALA A 17 -11.09 24.00 6.70
C ALA A 17 -10.69 24.99 5.59
N VAL A 18 -11.44 25.00 4.49
CA VAL A 18 -11.38 26.05 3.49
C VAL A 18 -11.93 27.32 4.15
N PRO A 19 -11.15 28.40 4.33
CA PRO A 19 -11.70 29.63 4.89
C PRO A 19 -12.71 30.20 3.91
N ALA A 20 -13.98 30.22 4.31
CA ALA A 20 -15.04 30.94 3.61
C ALA A 20 -14.74 32.44 3.70
N LEU A 21 -14.23 33.02 2.62
CA LEU A 21 -14.09 34.46 2.46
C LEU A 21 -15.50 35.04 2.26
N LEU A 22 -16.10 35.55 3.34
CA LEU A 22 -17.33 36.35 3.28
C LEU A 22 -17.00 37.73 2.69
N CYS A 23 -17.17 37.87 1.38
CA CYS A 23 -17.24 39.19 0.74
C CYS A 23 -18.64 39.78 0.97
N VAL A 24 -18.68 40.90 1.70
CA VAL A 24 -19.86 41.74 1.89
C VAL A 24 -20.19 42.43 0.56
N LEU A 25 -21.36 42.13 -0.02
CA LEU A 25 -21.88 42.83 -1.20
C LEU A 25 -22.57 44.13 -0.76
N ALA A 26 -21.98 45.27 -1.16
CA ALA A 26 -22.68 46.54 -1.23
C ALA A 26 -23.44 46.60 -2.56
N ALA A 27 -24.74 46.86 -2.50
CA ALA A 27 -25.60 47.00 -3.66
C ALA A 27 -25.43 48.38 -4.32
N CYS A 28 -25.26 48.41 -5.64
CA CYS A 28 -25.65 49.53 -6.50
C CYS A 28 -26.19 48.98 -7.84
N SER A 29 -27.27 49.62 -8.28
CA SER A 29 -28.20 49.32 -9.38
C SER A 29 -27.68 49.54 -10.81
N GLY A 30 -28.20 48.78 -11.78
CA GLY A 30 -28.41 49.26 -13.16
C GLY A 30 -28.29 48.23 -14.31
N GLY A 31 -29.39 48.03 -15.06
CA GLY A 31 -29.39 47.73 -16.51
C GLY A 31 -29.69 46.29 -16.97
N PRO A 32 -30.57 46.07 -17.98
CA PRO A 32 -30.83 44.76 -18.58
C PRO A 32 -29.85 44.48 -19.74
N GLY A 33 -29.23 43.29 -19.76
CA GLY A 33 -28.36 42.89 -20.87
C GLY A 33 -27.80 41.48 -20.75
N ASP A 34 -28.22 40.63 -21.68
CA ASP A 34 -27.60 39.41 -22.22
C ASP A 34 -27.12 38.30 -21.26
N ASP A 35 -27.95 37.25 -21.14
CA ASP A 35 -27.59 35.94 -20.62
C ASP A 35 -26.57 35.24 -21.55
N ALA A 36 -25.28 35.57 -21.36
CA ALA A 36 -24.18 34.76 -21.84
C ALA A 36 -24.01 33.55 -20.90
N ALA A 37 -24.54 32.39 -21.30
CA ALA A 37 -24.29 31.12 -20.63
C ALA A 37 -22.77 30.86 -20.56
N GLY A 38 -22.22 30.91 -19.34
CA GLY A 38 -20.83 30.57 -19.08
C GLY A 38 -20.52 29.11 -19.46
N PRO A 39 -19.27 28.81 -19.84
CA PRO A 39 -18.90 27.47 -20.30
C PRO A 39 -19.20 26.43 -19.23
N ALA A 40 -19.97 25.42 -19.60
CA ALA A 40 -20.25 24.26 -18.77
C ALA A 40 -18.93 23.63 -18.30
N ALA A 41 -18.84 23.34 -17.00
CA ALA A 41 -17.71 22.62 -16.42
C ALA A 41 -17.53 21.30 -17.19
N SER A 42 -16.36 21.14 -17.81
CA SER A 42 -15.98 19.92 -18.51
C SER A 42 -16.05 18.76 -17.50
N ALA A 43 -16.89 17.75 -17.79
CA ALA A 43 -16.95 16.55 -16.99
C ALA A 43 -15.54 15.93 -16.92
N ALA A 44 -15.09 15.58 -15.71
CA ALA A 44 -13.82 14.89 -15.53
C ALA A 44 -13.78 13.66 -16.46
N PRO A 45 -12.65 13.41 -17.17
CA PRO A 45 -12.56 12.28 -18.08
C PRO A 45 -12.93 10.99 -17.34
N THR A 46 -13.82 10.21 -17.94
CA THR A 46 -14.14 8.86 -17.47
C THR A 46 -12.83 8.07 -17.36
N PRO A 47 -12.58 7.32 -16.27
CA PRO A 47 -11.36 6.53 -16.15
C PRO A 47 -11.25 5.59 -17.37
N SER A 48 -10.26 5.80 -18.23
CA SER A 48 -10.04 4.98 -19.41
C SER A 48 -9.28 3.72 -19.00
N GLY A 49 -9.96 2.58 -18.99
CA GLY A 49 -9.35 1.29 -18.67
C GLY A 49 -10.35 0.13 -18.65
N PRO A 50 -9.89 -1.13 -18.55
CA PRO A 50 -10.79 -2.28 -18.44
C PRO A 50 -11.66 -2.16 -17.16
N PRO A 51 -12.95 -2.52 -17.17
CA PRO A 51 -13.81 -2.44 -15.99
C PRO A 51 -13.25 -3.18 -14.77
N GLY A 52 -13.50 -2.66 -13.57
CA GLY A 52 -13.08 -3.30 -12.32
C GLY A 52 -11.56 -3.33 -12.10
N THR A 53 -10.82 -2.40 -12.71
CA THR A 53 -9.35 -2.35 -12.67
C THR A 53 -8.86 -1.18 -11.84
N LEU A 54 -7.88 -1.43 -10.97
CA LEU A 54 -7.01 -0.42 -10.42
C LEU A 54 -5.59 -0.69 -10.92
N PHE A 55 -4.91 0.34 -11.40
CA PHE A 55 -3.50 0.27 -11.75
C PHE A 55 -2.82 1.57 -11.33
N ASP A 56 -1.63 1.48 -10.77
CA ASP A 56 -0.79 2.64 -10.48
C ASP A 56 0.69 2.24 -10.63
N SER A 57 1.44 3.02 -11.40
CA SER A 57 2.89 2.87 -11.60
C SER A 57 3.73 3.81 -10.72
N PHE A 58 3.08 4.48 -9.77
CA PHE A 58 3.66 5.43 -8.82
C PHE A 58 4.44 6.56 -9.51
N HIS A 59 3.91 7.08 -10.62
CA HIS A 59 4.56 8.13 -11.39
C HIS A 59 4.31 9.54 -10.83
N TYR A 60 4.64 9.73 -9.55
CA TYR A 60 4.45 10.98 -8.82
C TYR A 60 5.75 11.77 -8.69
N SER A 61 5.62 13.08 -8.49
CA SER A 61 6.74 14.01 -8.27
C SER A 61 7.25 13.99 -6.83
N GLY A 62 6.37 13.71 -5.85
CA GLY A 62 6.67 13.76 -4.43
C GLY A 62 5.52 13.26 -3.55
N SER A 63 5.71 13.21 -2.24
CA SER A 63 4.67 12.84 -1.27
C SER A 63 3.54 13.87 -1.13
N ASP A 64 3.79 15.09 -1.58
CA ASP A 64 2.88 16.23 -1.63
C ASP A 64 2.26 16.44 -3.02
N ASP A 65 2.54 15.55 -3.98
CA ASP A 65 1.94 15.57 -5.31
C ASP A 65 0.40 15.44 -5.17
N PRO A 66 -0.39 16.42 -5.65
CA PRO A 66 -1.84 16.37 -5.50
C PRO A 66 -2.47 15.17 -6.21
N SER A 67 -1.82 14.63 -7.26
CA SER A 67 -2.30 13.42 -7.94
C SER A 67 -2.20 12.19 -7.04
N LEU A 68 -1.27 12.12 -6.09
CA LEU A 68 -1.16 11.00 -5.15
C LEU A 68 -2.44 10.87 -4.31
N ALA A 69 -2.88 11.98 -3.72
CA ALA A 69 -4.12 12.03 -2.95
C ALA A 69 -5.36 11.85 -3.83
N ALA A 70 -5.39 12.46 -5.02
CA ALA A 70 -6.49 12.31 -5.97
C ALA A 70 -6.66 10.85 -6.47
N HIS A 71 -5.57 10.09 -6.54
CA HIS A 71 -5.55 8.67 -6.88
C HIS A 71 -5.84 7.75 -5.70
N GLY A 72 -6.13 8.34 -4.53
CA GLY A 72 -6.57 7.59 -3.36
C GLY A 72 -5.43 7.00 -2.54
N TRP A 73 -4.25 7.61 -2.55
CA TRP A 73 -3.13 7.24 -1.69
C TRP A 73 -2.84 8.31 -0.65
N GLU A 74 -2.38 7.88 0.52
CA GLU A 74 -1.81 8.78 1.53
C GLU A 74 -0.58 8.15 2.19
N VAL A 75 0.36 9.00 2.61
CA VAL A 75 1.49 8.57 3.44
C VAL A 75 1.06 8.61 4.90
N ARG A 76 1.28 7.52 5.64
CA ARG A 76 0.81 7.39 7.02
C ARG A 76 1.43 8.45 7.93
N THR A 77 0.55 9.18 8.62
CA THR A 77 0.91 10.10 9.70
C THR A 77 0.39 9.64 11.07
N GLY A 78 -0.48 8.62 11.09
CA GLY A 78 -1.12 8.11 12.29
C GLY A 78 -0.25 7.13 13.08
N GLY A 79 -0.43 7.11 14.41
CA GLY A 79 0.16 6.11 15.29
C GLY A 79 -0.50 4.73 15.19
N GLY A 80 -0.29 3.89 16.21
CA GLY A 80 -0.81 2.52 16.24
C GLY A 80 0.21 1.48 15.76
N GLY A 81 -0.21 0.22 15.74
CA GLY A 81 0.64 -0.89 15.29
C GLY A 81 0.60 -1.13 13.78
N PRO A 82 1.36 -2.12 13.30
CA PRO A 82 2.45 -2.79 14.02
C PRO A 82 3.69 -1.87 14.19
N GLY A 83 4.80 -2.43 14.68
CA GLY A 83 6.10 -1.76 14.77
C GLY A 83 6.34 -0.89 16.01
N ILE A 84 7.43 -0.13 15.98
CA ILE A 84 7.84 0.73 17.09
C ILE A 84 6.84 1.88 17.26
N LYS A 85 6.15 1.90 18.39
CA LYS A 85 5.07 2.87 18.65
C LYS A 85 5.53 4.32 18.46
N ASP A 86 4.72 5.13 17.80
CA ASP A 86 4.91 6.59 17.63
C ASP A 86 6.15 6.95 16.77
N THR A 87 6.52 6.10 15.81
CA THR A 87 7.67 6.33 14.90
C THR A 87 7.30 6.31 13.42
N TRP A 88 6.01 6.26 13.07
CA TRP A 88 5.55 6.39 11.69
C TRP A 88 5.80 7.82 11.19
N SER A 89 6.44 7.94 10.03
CA SER A 89 6.90 9.20 9.45
C SER A 89 6.62 9.24 7.96
N THR A 90 6.29 10.42 7.44
CA THR A 90 6.12 10.63 6.00
C THR A 90 7.45 10.82 5.26
N ALA A 91 8.53 11.17 5.98
CA ALA A 91 9.81 11.52 5.39
C ALA A 91 10.47 10.38 4.60
N GLY A 92 10.10 9.13 4.90
CA GLY A 92 10.62 7.93 4.24
C GLY A 92 10.01 7.63 2.88
N ALA A 93 8.84 8.21 2.56
CA ALA A 93 8.14 7.96 1.31
C ALA A 93 8.67 8.89 0.22
N GLY A 94 9.00 8.33 -0.95
CA GLY A 94 9.41 9.12 -2.09
C GLY A 94 9.21 8.39 -3.41
N PHE A 95 9.36 9.12 -4.51
CA PHE A 95 9.09 8.61 -5.86
C PHE A 95 10.28 8.76 -6.80
N PRO A 96 11.48 8.23 -6.46
CA PRO A 96 12.68 8.46 -7.24
C PRO A 96 12.66 7.72 -8.59
N SER A 97 13.51 8.17 -9.51
CA SER A 97 13.84 7.39 -10.70
C SER A 97 14.62 6.13 -10.32
N ASP A 98 14.34 5.02 -11.00
CA ASP A 98 15.05 3.75 -10.84
C ASP A 98 15.11 3.03 -12.20
N THR A 99 16.31 2.89 -12.75
CA THR A 99 16.51 2.29 -14.07
C THR A 99 16.25 0.78 -14.11
N THR A 100 16.13 0.13 -12.96
CA THR A 100 15.77 -1.30 -12.86
C THR A 100 14.25 -1.52 -12.80
N ALA A 101 13.49 -0.44 -12.65
CA ALA A 101 12.03 -0.45 -12.65
C ALA A 101 11.47 -0.19 -14.07
N GLN A 102 10.36 -0.85 -14.38
CA GLN A 102 9.64 -0.59 -15.62
C GLN A 102 9.08 0.84 -15.59
N GLY A 103 9.27 1.60 -16.67
CA GLY A 103 8.92 3.02 -16.72
C GLY A 103 9.79 3.95 -15.87
N GLY A 104 10.88 3.43 -15.28
CA GLY A 104 11.96 4.25 -14.72
C GLY A 104 11.66 4.99 -13.42
N ARG A 105 10.56 4.65 -12.72
CA ARG A 105 10.14 5.29 -11.46
C ARG A 105 9.54 4.26 -10.51
N VAL A 106 9.67 4.50 -9.21
CA VAL A 106 9.17 3.63 -8.14
C VAL A 106 8.59 4.45 -7.01
N LEU A 107 7.65 3.88 -6.26
CA LEU A 107 7.47 4.24 -4.85
C LEU A 107 8.63 3.63 -4.04
N ARG A 108 9.35 4.45 -3.27
CA ARG A 108 10.33 4.02 -2.29
C ARG A 108 9.78 4.24 -0.87
N LEU A 109 9.86 3.19 -0.06
CA LEU A 109 9.58 3.18 1.37
C LEU A 109 10.89 3.03 2.13
N GLN A 110 11.49 4.16 2.52
CA GLN A 110 12.73 4.20 3.30
C GLN A 110 12.44 4.30 4.80
N SER A 111 12.88 3.30 5.56
CA SER A 111 12.86 3.33 7.03
C SER A 111 14.26 3.55 7.58
N SER A 112 14.37 4.15 8.76
CA SER A 112 15.65 4.44 9.39
C SER A 112 15.66 4.12 10.88
N THR A 113 16.83 3.79 11.41
CA THR A 113 17.03 3.57 12.85
C THR A 113 18.50 3.77 13.23
N ASP A 114 18.75 4.27 14.44
CA ASP A 114 20.05 4.22 15.11
C ASP A 114 20.10 3.15 16.23
N GLY A 115 19.04 2.33 16.33
CA GLY A 115 18.88 1.36 17.41
C GLY A 115 18.19 1.92 18.66
N THR A 116 17.78 3.18 18.66
CA THR A 116 16.91 3.77 19.68
C THR A 116 15.50 4.00 19.14
N LYS A 117 14.51 4.12 20.03
CA LYS A 117 13.15 4.49 19.64
C LYS A 117 13.12 5.88 18.98
N GLN A 118 13.83 6.85 19.55
CA GLN A 118 13.83 8.25 19.12
C GLN A 118 14.45 8.42 17.73
N GLY A 119 15.50 7.65 17.43
CA GLY A 119 16.14 7.64 16.11
C GLY A 119 15.49 6.70 15.11
N THR A 120 14.35 6.08 15.42
CA THR A 120 13.64 5.17 14.51
C THR A 120 12.53 5.92 13.76
N GLN A 121 12.46 5.70 12.45
CA GLN A 121 11.36 6.12 11.59
C GLN A 121 10.91 4.96 10.71
N GLN A 122 9.61 4.71 10.70
CA GLN A 122 8.94 3.70 9.88
C GLN A 122 8.06 4.39 8.84
N VAL A 123 7.81 3.75 7.70
CA VAL A 123 7.02 4.35 6.63
C VAL A 123 5.97 3.38 6.09
N GLU A 124 4.78 3.92 5.85
CA GLU A 124 3.67 3.22 5.21
C GLU A 124 2.99 4.18 4.23
N VAL A 125 2.68 3.66 3.04
CA VAL A 125 1.80 4.30 2.06
C VAL A 125 0.55 3.44 1.97
N GLN A 126 -0.61 4.07 2.21
CA GLN A 126 -1.88 3.38 2.35
C GLN A 126 -2.91 3.92 1.36
N GLY A 127 -3.75 3.03 0.84
CA GLY A 127 -4.94 3.43 0.11
C GLY A 127 -5.90 4.19 1.03
N THR A 128 -6.74 5.04 0.45
CA THR A 128 -7.84 5.75 1.13
C THR A 128 -9.22 5.24 0.69
N GLY A 129 -9.24 4.42 -0.37
CA GLY A 129 -10.43 3.73 -0.86
C GLY A 129 -10.94 2.66 0.11
N LYS A 130 -12.15 2.17 -0.14
CA LYS A 130 -12.76 1.03 0.58
C LYS A 130 -13.58 0.20 -0.39
N ASN A 131 -13.08 0.01 -1.61
CA ASN A 131 -13.85 -0.54 -2.72
C ASN A 131 -13.23 -1.77 -3.38
N LEU A 132 -12.11 -2.28 -2.84
CA LEU A 132 -11.48 -3.51 -3.33
C LEU A 132 -12.02 -4.70 -2.53
N PHE A 133 -12.34 -5.84 -3.15
CA PHE A 133 -12.91 -6.97 -2.42
C PHE A 133 -12.38 -8.32 -2.91
N THR A 134 -13.19 -9.09 -3.64
CA THR A 134 -12.75 -10.31 -4.30
C THR A 134 -12.10 -9.98 -5.64
N GLY A 135 -11.06 -10.73 -6.00
CA GLY A 135 -10.31 -10.48 -7.23
C GLY A 135 -8.84 -10.86 -7.14
N THR A 136 -8.07 -10.37 -8.11
CA THR A 136 -6.61 -10.53 -8.16
C THR A 136 -5.94 -9.23 -7.78
N TYR A 137 -5.19 -9.25 -6.68
CA TYR A 137 -4.28 -8.19 -6.25
C TYR A 137 -2.86 -8.56 -6.67
N ALA A 138 -2.14 -7.64 -7.28
CA ALA A 138 -0.76 -7.86 -7.71
C ALA A 138 0.09 -6.61 -7.48
N ALA A 139 1.34 -6.80 -7.06
CA ALA A 139 2.31 -5.72 -6.98
C ALA A 139 3.69 -6.22 -7.40
N ARG A 140 4.45 -5.37 -8.10
CA ARG A 140 5.86 -5.61 -8.38
C ARG A 140 6.71 -4.88 -7.33
N VAL A 141 7.32 -5.65 -6.44
CA VAL A 141 8.04 -5.14 -5.26
C VAL A 141 9.51 -5.54 -5.34
N HIS A 142 10.41 -4.63 -4.93
CA HIS A 142 11.81 -4.94 -4.67
C HIS A 142 12.03 -5.06 -3.17
N PHE A 143 12.41 -6.26 -2.71
CA PHE A 143 12.83 -6.48 -1.34
C PHE A 143 14.34 -6.31 -1.17
N SER A 144 14.76 -5.84 0.00
CA SER A 144 16.17 -5.72 0.38
C SER A 144 16.55 -6.74 1.45
N ASP A 145 17.74 -7.35 1.33
CA ASP A 145 18.27 -8.29 2.32
C ASP A 145 19.17 -7.65 3.38
N LYS A 146 19.56 -6.41 3.14
CA LYS A 146 20.46 -5.61 3.97
C LYS A 146 20.05 -4.14 3.89
N PRO A 147 20.46 -3.29 4.86
CA PRO A 147 20.19 -1.88 4.77
C PRO A 147 20.91 -1.26 3.56
N ALA A 148 20.33 -0.20 3.00
CA ALA A 148 20.95 0.66 2.00
C ALA A 148 22.20 1.38 2.58
N SER A 149 22.22 1.65 3.89
CA SER A 149 23.38 2.19 4.58
C SER A 149 23.50 1.65 6.02
N GLY A 150 24.73 1.54 6.52
CA GLY A 150 25.00 1.06 7.88
C GLY A 150 25.09 -0.47 8.01
N ARG A 151 25.19 -0.95 9.25
CA ARG A 151 25.39 -2.38 9.55
C ARG A 151 24.08 -3.18 9.43
N ASN A 152 24.12 -4.38 8.87
CA ASN A 152 22.95 -5.26 8.81
C ASN A 152 22.61 -5.91 10.17
N GLY A 153 21.36 -6.37 10.34
CA GLY A 153 20.90 -7.14 11.49
C GLY A 153 19.57 -6.69 12.10
N ASP A 154 18.99 -5.58 11.63
CA ASP A 154 17.68 -5.13 12.13
C ASP A 154 16.57 -6.12 11.73
N HIS A 155 15.61 -6.35 12.63
CA HIS A 155 14.39 -7.11 12.33
C HIS A 155 13.38 -6.22 11.59
N VAL A 156 13.69 -5.93 10.33
CA VAL A 156 12.82 -5.20 9.41
C VAL A 156 11.75 -6.11 8.82
N VAL A 157 10.58 -5.54 8.52
CA VAL A 157 9.48 -6.18 7.79
C VAL A 157 9.11 -5.31 6.60
N GLN A 158 9.12 -5.89 5.42
CA GLN A 158 8.78 -5.25 4.15
C GLN A 158 7.49 -5.89 3.63
N THR A 159 6.45 -5.10 3.37
CA THR A 159 5.08 -5.63 3.24
C THR A 159 4.30 -5.12 2.03
N PHE A 160 3.42 -5.99 1.54
CA PHE A 160 2.33 -5.65 0.62
C PHE A 160 1.09 -6.40 1.09
N PHE A 161 -0.01 -5.68 1.34
CA PHE A 161 -1.18 -6.27 1.95
C PHE A 161 -2.47 -5.50 1.65
N PRO A 162 -3.52 -6.21 1.17
CA PRO A 162 -4.89 -5.73 1.28
C PRO A 162 -5.41 -5.83 2.72
N ILE A 163 -6.10 -4.79 3.21
CA ILE A 163 -6.56 -4.73 4.61
C ILE A 163 -7.90 -4.02 4.76
N SER A 164 -8.67 -4.45 5.75
CA SER A 164 -9.88 -3.76 6.19
C SER A 164 -9.60 -2.32 6.65
N PRO A 165 -10.57 -1.40 6.48
CA PRO A 165 -10.41 -0.02 6.92
C PRO A 165 -10.25 0.19 8.44
N SER A 166 -10.60 -0.82 9.24
CA SER A 166 -10.59 -0.77 10.70
C SER A 166 -10.22 -2.12 11.31
N ASP A 167 -9.23 -2.12 12.19
CA ASP A 167 -8.82 -3.31 12.97
C ASP A 167 -9.92 -3.83 13.91
N ALA A 168 -10.91 -2.99 14.24
CA ALA A 168 -12.03 -3.34 15.10
C ALA A 168 -13.24 -3.91 14.32
N SER A 169 -13.13 -4.04 13.00
CA SER A 169 -14.22 -4.58 12.19
C SER A 169 -14.56 -6.02 12.59
N VAL A 170 -15.85 -6.31 12.71
CA VAL A 170 -16.34 -7.68 12.90
C VAL A 170 -16.07 -8.55 11.67
N ASP A 171 -15.93 -7.90 10.51
CA ASP A 171 -15.64 -8.50 9.21
C ASP A 171 -14.19 -8.30 8.77
N TYR A 172 -13.29 -8.04 9.74
CA TYR A 172 -11.87 -7.85 9.49
C TYR A 172 -11.31 -8.90 8.54
N SER A 173 -10.57 -8.41 7.55
CA SER A 173 -9.91 -9.15 6.50
C SER A 173 -8.56 -8.48 6.26
N GLU A 174 -7.48 -9.25 6.27
CA GLU A 174 -6.14 -8.78 5.91
C GLU A 174 -5.38 -9.92 5.25
N LEU A 175 -4.73 -9.63 4.12
CA LEU A 175 -4.06 -10.62 3.28
C LEU A 175 -2.61 -10.20 3.05
N ASP A 176 -1.69 -10.66 3.88
CA ASP A 176 -0.32 -10.15 3.88
C ASP A 176 0.66 -10.95 3.05
N PHE A 177 1.62 -10.23 2.47
CA PHE A 177 3.00 -10.66 2.34
C PHE A 177 3.88 -9.88 3.32
N GLU A 178 4.65 -10.57 4.15
CA GLU A 178 5.62 -9.98 5.09
C GLU A 178 7.01 -10.59 4.84
N TYR A 179 7.95 -9.82 4.28
CA TYR A 179 9.34 -10.26 4.10
C TYR A 179 10.24 -9.80 5.25
N LEU A 180 10.96 -10.76 5.84
CA LEU A 180 11.83 -10.57 7.00
C LEU A 180 13.24 -11.11 6.70
N PRO A 181 14.15 -10.30 6.16
CA PRO A 181 15.47 -10.76 5.71
C PRO A 181 16.37 -11.24 6.86
N ASN A 182 16.18 -10.68 8.05
CA ASN A 182 16.90 -11.06 9.28
C ASN A 182 16.04 -11.83 10.28
N GLY A 183 14.77 -12.11 9.94
CA GLY A 183 13.82 -12.74 10.85
C GLY A 183 13.19 -11.74 11.82
N GLY A 184 12.83 -12.23 13.00
CA GLY A 184 12.04 -11.49 13.98
C GLY A 184 10.95 -12.37 14.61
N TRP A 185 10.24 -11.85 15.60
CA TRP A 185 9.23 -12.60 16.40
C TRP A 185 9.76 -13.91 16.99
N GLY A 186 11.02 -13.93 17.41
CA GLY A 186 11.68 -15.10 18.01
C GLY A 186 12.08 -16.20 17.02
N SER A 187 12.04 -15.92 15.71
CA SER A 187 12.46 -16.86 14.66
C SER A 187 13.54 -16.25 13.77
N ALA A 188 14.55 -17.05 13.42
CA ALA A 188 15.59 -16.66 12.48
C ALA A 188 15.02 -16.42 11.07
N GLY A 189 15.61 -15.47 10.34
CA GLY A 189 15.37 -15.27 8.90
C GLY A 189 16.46 -15.94 8.06
N PRO A 190 16.42 -15.74 6.73
CA PRO A 190 15.43 -14.98 5.96
C PRO A 190 14.11 -15.76 5.76
N ARG A 191 12.98 -15.03 5.70
CA ARG A 191 11.68 -15.63 5.36
C ARG A 191 10.70 -14.65 4.73
N LEU A 192 9.78 -15.20 3.93
CA LEU A 192 8.58 -14.54 3.44
C LEU A 192 7.36 -15.23 4.04
N ASP A 193 6.60 -14.51 4.85
CA ASP A 193 5.35 -14.99 5.44
C ASP A 193 4.17 -14.54 4.58
N THR A 194 3.25 -15.46 4.27
CA THR A 194 1.95 -15.16 3.65
C THR A 194 0.85 -15.44 4.66
N VAL A 195 -0.04 -14.49 4.89
CA VAL A 195 -0.96 -14.53 6.04
C VAL A 195 -2.37 -14.12 5.63
N SER A 196 -3.37 -14.88 6.03
CA SER A 196 -4.80 -14.51 5.91
C SER A 196 -5.38 -14.33 7.31
N TRP A 197 -5.80 -13.10 7.65
CA TRP A 197 -6.40 -12.76 8.94
C TRP A 197 -7.92 -12.76 8.89
N TYR A 198 -8.51 -13.29 9.94
CA TYR A 198 -9.94 -13.22 10.24
C TYR A 198 -10.24 -12.14 11.30
N LYS A 199 -9.33 -11.90 12.24
CA LYS A 199 -9.41 -10.86 13.28
C LYS A 199 -8.04 -10.33 13.64
N ALA A 200 -7.93 -9.01 13.81
CA ALA A 200 -6.73 -8.37 14.32
C ALA A 200 -6.49 -8.68 15.81
N ASP A 201 -7.53 -8.62 16.63
CA ASP A 201 -7.46 -8.85 18.08
C ASP A 201 -8.75 -9.52 18.65
N PRO A 202 -8.63 -10.60 19.46
CA PRO A 202 -7.43 -11.44 19.55
C PRO A 202 -7.06 -11.98 18.17
N PRO A 203 -5.77 -12.21 17.90
CA PRO A 203 -5.31 -12.57 16.57
C PRO A 203 -5.87 -13.93 16.15
N ASP A 204 -6.58 -13.98 15.02
CA ASP A 204 -7.07 -15.21 14.38
C ASP A 204 -6.68 -15.19 12.91
N ARG A 205 -5.77 -16.08 12.51
CA ARG A 205 -5.18 -16.11 11.17
C ARG A 205 -4.64 -17.48 10.82
N VAL A 206 -4.43 -17.71 9.53
CA VAL A 206 -3.63 -18.82 8.99
C VAL A 206 -2.48 -18.27 8.17
N SER A 207 -1.36 -18.98 8.17
CA SER A 207 -0.15 -18.52 7.49
C SER A 207 0.69 -19.66 6.94
N HIS A 208 1.54 -19.31 5.99
CA HIS A 208 2.62 -20.15 5.49
C HIS A 208 3.92 -19.34 5.45
N THR A 209 5.04 -20.00 5.72
CA THR A 209 6.37 -19.38 5.74
C THR A 209 7.25 -20.01 4.68
N LEU A 210 7.66 -19.22 3.71
CA LEU A 210 8.74 -19.57 2.79
C LEU A 210 10.09 -19.16 3.41
N LYS A 211 10.91 -20.15 3.78
CA LYS A 211 12.27 -19.93 4.32
C LYS A 211 13.28 -19.74 3.19
N GLN A 212 13.29 -18.56 2.59
CA GLN A 212 14.17 -18.24 1.47
C GLN A 212 14.53 -16.76 1.48
N ARG A 213 15.71 -16.43 0.93
CA ARG A 213 16.00 -15.06 0.49
C ARG A 213 15.17 -14.73 -0.75
N THR A 214 14.59 -13.55 -0.76
CA THR A 214 13.83 -13.00 -1.88
C THR A 214 14.24 -11.56 -2.15
N GLU A 215 15.54 -11.26 -2.04
CA GLU A 215 16.10 -9.97 -2.46
C GLU A 215 15.86 -9.77 -3.96
N GLY A 216 15.49 -8.54 -4.34
CA GLY A 216 15.27 -8.17 -5.73
C GLY A 216 13.80 -7.98 -6.09
N TRP A 217 13.55 -7.78 -7.38
CA TRP A 217 12.22 -7.56 -7.95
C TRP A 217 11.43 -8.86 -8.06
N HIS A 218 10.24 -8.86 -7.48
CA HIS A 218 9.28 -9.96 -7.53
C HIS A 218 7.88 -9.45 -7.87
N ILE A 219 7.06 -10.31 -8.49
CA ILE A 219 5.62 -10.09 -8.61
C ILE A 219 4.93 -10.91 -7.54
N LEU A 220 4.29 -10.21 -6.60
CA LEU A 220 3.51 -10.78 -5.51
C LEU A 220 2.05 -10.73 -5.92
N MET A 221 1.34 -11.85 -5.80
CA MET A 221 -0.09 -11.91 -6.13
C MET A 221 -0.89 -12.56 -5.02
N VAL A 222 -2.02 -11.94 -4.70
CA VAL A 222 -3.10 -12.51 -3.90
C VAL A 222 -4.33 -12.65 -4.81
N THR A 223 -4.77 -13.87 -5.05
CA THR A 223 -5.98 -14.17 -5.82
C THR A 223 -7.06 -14.66 -4.87
N ALA A 224 -8.01 -13.79 -4.55
CA ALA A 224 -9.10 -14.01 -3.61
C ALA A 224 -10.44 -14.12 -4.36
N VAL A 225 -10.73 -15.30 -4.90
CA VAL A 225 -11.99 -15.58 -5.62
C VAL A 225 -12.52 -16.96 -5.26
N ASN A 226 -13.80 -17.22 -5.54
CA ASN A 226 -14.43 -18.53 -5.40
C ASN A 226 -14.23 -19.19 -4.02
N GLY A 227 -14.26 -18.39 -2.95
CA GLY A 227 -14.13 -18.89 -1.57
C GLY A 227 -12.72 -19.34 -1.18
N THR A 228 -11.70 -18.94 -1.93
CA THR A 228 -10.29 -19.22 -1.63
C THR A 228 -9.43 -17.97 -1.75
N VAL A 229 -8.30 -17.96 -1.04
CA VAL A 229 -7.25 -16.95 -1.22
C VAL A 229 -5.96 -17.69 -1.55
N THR A 230 -5.41 -17.45 -2.74
CA THR A 230 -4.13 -18.03 -3.18
C THR A 230 -3.05 -16.97 -3.26
N TYR A 231 -1.93 -17.22 -2.62
CA TYR A 231 -0.73 -16.38 -2.63
C TYR A 231 0.28 -17.00 -3.58
N SER A 232 0.83 -16.18 -4.48
CA SER A 232 1.92 -16.60 -5.35
C SER A 232 3.04 -15.57 -5.44
N LEU A 233 4.25 -16.07 -5.62
CA LEU A 233 5.47 -15.29 -5.86
C LEU A 233 6.02 -15.69 -7.22
N ASP A 234 6.12 -14.73 -8.14
CA ASP A 234 6.56 -14.94 -9.51
C ASP A 234 5.80 -16.05 -10.26
N GLY A 235 4.51 -16.20 -9.94
CA GLY A 235 3.61 -17.19 -10.55
C GLY A 235 3.68 -18.58 -9.91
N LYS A 236 4.54 -18.78 -8.90
CA LYS A 236 4.57 -20.01 -8.09
C LYS A 236 3.67 -19.83 -6.86
N THR A 237 2.66 -20.69 -6.72
CA THR A 237 1.82 -20.74 -5.52
C THR A 237 2.66 -21.07 -4.29
N LEU A 238 2.49 -20.26 -3.24
CA LEU A 238 3.09 -20.46 -1.92
C LEU A 238 2.10 -21.02 -0.91
N PHE A 239 0.87 -20.50 -0.94
CA PHE A 239 -0.13 -20.78 0.08
C PHE A 239 -1.54 -20.60 -0.48
N THR A 240 -2.48 -21.42 -0.03
CA THR A 240 -3.90 -21.23 -0.26
C THR A 240 -4.65 -21.37 1.06
N SER A 241 -5.46 -20.37 1.39
CA SER A 241 -6.40 -20.41 2.51
C SER A 241 -7.85 -20.39 1.99
N SER A 242 -8.80 -20.72 2.86
CA SER A 242 -10.22 -20.80 2.52
C SER A 242 -11.10 -20.67 3.78
N GLY A 243 -12.42 -20.80 3.61
CA GLY A 243 -13.37 -20.75 4.71
C GLY A 243 -13.47 -19.34 5.31
N LYS A 244 -13.37 -19.20 6.63
CA LYS A 244 -13.52 -17.90 7.30
C LYS A 244 -12.40 -16.89 6.98
N TYR A 245 -11.31 -17.33 6.35
CA TYR A 245 -10.13 -16.49 6.04
C TYR A 245 -10.18 -15.81 4.66
N VAL A 246 -11.30 -15.92 3.94
CA VAL A 246 -11.55 -15.16 2.71
C VAL A 246 -11.93 -13.71 3.03
N PRO A 247 -11.81 -12.74 2.10
CA PRO A 247 -12.34 -11.40 2.30
C PRO A 247 -13.81 -11.41 2.73
N ARG A 248 -14.13 -10.68 3.80
CA ARG A 248 -15.49 -10.52 4.33
C ARG A 248 -16.00 -9.09 4.28
N GLU A 249 -15.12 -8.12 4.06
CA GLU A 249 -15.47 -6.73 3.76
C GLU A 249 -14.55 -6.15 2.69
N LYS A 250 -14.96 -5.01 2.13
CA LYS A 250 -14.13 -4.25 1.18
C LYS A 250 -12.89 -3.70 1.90
N MET A 251 -11.75 -3.87 1.28
CA MET A 251 -10.41 -3.50 1.74
C MET A 251 -9.84 -2.34 0.91
N ASP A 252 -8.67 -1.85 1.34
CA ASP A 252 -7.72 -1.08 0.54
C ASP A 252 -6.39 -1.84 0.42
N ILE A 253 -5.36 -1.22 -0.15
CA ILE A 253 -4.00 -1.78 -0.30
C ILE A 253 -3.01 -0.91 0.45
N HIS A 254 -2.09 -1.53 1.16
CA HIS A 254 -1.03 -0.87 1.91
C HIS A 254 0.34 -1.46 1.55
N PHE A 255 1.36 -0.61 1.64
CA PHE A 255 2.76 -0.98 1.57
C PHE A 255 3.47 -0.38 2.77
N SER A 256 4.26 -1.16 3.50
CA SER A 256 5.05 -0.62 4.62
C SER A 256 6.43 -1.25 4.74
N ASN A 257 7.34 -0.49 5.31
CA ASN A 257 8.67 -0.92 5.69
C ASN A 257 8.87 -0.51 7.16
N TRP A 258 9.04 -1.45 8.06
CA TRP A 258 8.94 -1.16 9.50
C TRP A 258 9.79 -2.11 10.35
N PHE A 259 10.00 -1.78 11.63
CA PHE A 259 10.89 -2.53 12.53
C PHE A 259 10.10 -3.21 13.65
N ILE A 260 10.37 -4.50 13.88
CA ILE A 260 9.75 -5.27 14.96
C ILE A 260 10.21 -4.78 16.34
N ASP A 261 11.51 -4.56 16.46
CA ASP A 261 12.21 -4.17 17.67
C ASP A 261 13.42 -3.28 17.33
N THR A 262 14.19 -2.89 18.34
CA THR A 262 15.44 -2.13 18.19
C THR A 262 16.59 -2.93 18.83
N PRO A 263 17.01 -4.07 18.23
CA PRO A 263 17.85 -5.05 18.91
C PRO A 263 19.35 -4.69 18.85
N ALA A 264 19.74 -3.77 17.96
CA ALA A 264 21.13 -3.37 17.76
C ALA A 264 21.32 -1.87 18.03
N THR A 265 21.96 -1.53 19.16
CA THR A 265 22.53 -0.19 19.35
C THR A 265 23.74 -0.03 18.42
N GLY A 266 23.83 1.08 17.69
CA GLY A 266 24.90 1.29 16.71
C GLY A 266 24.69 2.53 15.85
N GLY A 267 25.55 2.74 14.85
CA GLY A 267 25.43 3.90 13.95
C GLY A 267 24.14 3.88 13.09
N PRO A 268 23.77 5.00 12.47
CA PRO A 268 22.57 5.12 11.66
C PRO A 268 22.48 4.06 10.54
N ARG A 269 21.26 3.56 10.30
CA ARG A 269 20.94 2.57 9.27
C ARG A 269 19.70 2.98 8.51
N THR A 270 19.68 2.72 7.22
CA THR A 270 18.50 2.96 6.36
C THR A 270 18.15 1.71 5.57
N TRP A 271 16.86 1.41 5.45
CA TRP A 271 16.33 0.26 4.73
C TRP A 271 15.37 0.73 3.66
N ASP A 272 15.50 0.22 2.44
CA ASP A 272 14.59 0.53 1.35
C ASP A 272 13.76 -0.70 0.98
N MET A 273 12.46 -0.52 0.84
CA MET A 273 11.59 -1.36 0.03
C MET A 273 11.10 -0.51 -1.14
N LYS A 274 10.99 -1.08 -2.34
CA LYS A 274 10.50 -0.34 -3.51
C LYS A 274 9.29 -1.04 -4.12
N VAL A 275 8.39 -0.26 -4.71
CA VAL A 275 7.22 -0.75 -5.45
C VAL A 275 7.24 -0.10 -6.82
N ASN A 276 7.27 -0.90 -7.88
CA ASN A 276 7.24 -0.39 -9.24
C ASN A 276 5.82 -0.09 -9.69
N TRP A 277 4.89 -1.02 -9.44
CA TRP A 277 3.48 -0.85 -9.76
C TRP A 277 2.61 -1.72 -8.86
N VAL A 278 1.34 -1.33 -8.76
CA VAL A 278 0.25 -2.11 -8.18
C VAL A 278 -0.86 -2.27 -9.20
N TYR A 279 -1.50 -3.43 -9.20
CA TYR A 279 -2.60 -3.80 -10.06
C TYR A 279 -3.66 -4.55 -9.24
N TYR A 280 -4.92 -4.24 -9.49
CA TYR A 280 -6.04 -5.02 -8.99
C TYR A 280 -7.08 -5.21 -10.09
N LYS A 281 -7.66 -6.41 -10.12
CA LYS A 281 -8.79 -6.77 -10.98
C LYS A 281 -9.89 -7.39 -10.14
N ALA A 282 -11.05 -6.75 -10.11
CA ALA A 282 -12.22 -7.23 -9.39
C ALA A 282 -12.75 -8.54 -9.97
N ASP A 283 -13.13 -9.46 -9.08
CA ASP A 283 -13.90 -10.68 -9.32
C ASP A 283 -13.33 -11.66 -10.35
N GLU A 284 -12.05 -11.51 -10.71
CA GLU A 284 -11.37 -12.38 -11.67
C GLU A 284 -10.08 -12.96 -11.09
N ALA A 285 -9.86 -14.26 -11.32
CA ALA A 285 -8.56 -14.90 -11.14
C ALA A 285 -7.73 -14.71 -12.41
N LEU A 286 -6.59 -14.04 -12.29
CA LEU A 286 -5.65 -13.87 -13.39
C LEU A 286 -4.35 -14.63 -13.13
N SER A 287 -3.73 -15.11 -14.20
CA SER A 287 -2.36 -15.63 -14.13
C SER A 287 -1.35 -14.48 -14.03
N ARG A 288 -0.13 -14.77 -13.55
CA ARG A 288 0.98 -13.80 -13.59
C ARG A 288 1.22 -13.27 -15.01
N ALA A 289 1.13 -14.14 -16.01
CA ALA A 289 1.37 -13.76 -17.40
C ALA A 289 0.32 -12.77 -17.91
N ASP A 290 -0.94 -12.95 -17.54
CA ASP A 290 -2.03 -12.04 -17.94
C ASP A 290 -1.93 -10.69 -17.24
N VAL A 291 -1.56 -10.69 -15.94
CA VAL A 291 -1.27 -9.44 -15.21
C VAL A 291 -0.12 -8.69 -15.88
N GLN A 292 1.01 -9.37 -16.13
CA GLN A 292 2.17 -8.74 -16.76
C GLN A 292 1.84 -8.20 -18.15
N LYS A 293 1.14 -8.97 -18.99
CA LYS A 293 0.69 -8.53 -20.31
C LYS A 293 -0.17 -7.27 -20.24
N THR A 294 -1.08 -7.20 -19.26
CA THR A 294 -1.96 -6.04 -19.07
C THR A 294 -1.17 -4.81 -18.63
N VAL A 295 -0.28 -4.98 -17.66
CA VAL A 295 0.61 -3.91 -17.17
C VAL A 295 1.54 -3.41 -18.27
N ASP A 296 2.14 -4.29 -19.06
CA ASP A 296 2.97 -3.93 -20.23
C ASP A 296 2.18 -3.12 -21.25
N GLY A 297 0.90 -3.45 -21.45
CA GLY A 297 -0.02 -2.66 -22.26
C GLY A 297 -0.21 -1.24 -21.73
N PHE A 298 -0.38 -1.06 -20.42
CA PHE A 298 -0.48 0.27 -19.81
C PHE A 298 0.80 1.08 -19.98
N TYR A 299 1.97 0.48 -19.74
CA TYR A 299 3.25 1.15 -19.96
C TYR A 299 3.45 1.54 -21.44
N SER A 300 3.11 0.65 -22.37
CA SER A 300 3.24 0.92 -23.82
C SER A 300 2.32 2.06 -24.27
N ALA A 301 1.18 2.25 -23.59
CA ALA A 301 0.24 3.34 -23.83
C ALA A 301 0.57 4.62 -23.03
N GLY A 302 1.66 4.66 -22.25
CA GLY A 302 1.97 5.79 -21.37
C GLY A 302 0.95 6.01 -20.26
N THR A 303 0.18 4.99 -19.90
CA THR A 303 -0.84 5.06 -18.86
C THR A 303 -0.21 4.75 -17.52
N HIS A 304 -0.27 5.70 -16.59
CA HIS A 304 0.37 5.59 -15.26
C HIS A 304 -0.59 5.29 -14.12
N TYR A 305 -1.88 5.54 -14.32
CA TYR A 305 -2.95 5.32 -13.35
C TYR A 305 -4.27 4.97 -14.04
N ILE A 306 -4.99 4.00 -13.49
CA ILE A 306 -6.36 3.62 -13.87
C ILE A 306 -7.11 3.30 -12.58
N ASN A 307 -8.36 3.77 -12.48
CA ASN A 307 -9.28 3.27 -11.46
C ASN A 307 -10.71 3.24 -12.00
N THR A 308 -11.11 2.07 -12.48
CA THR A 308 -12.46 1.74 -12.98
C THR A 308 -13.19 0.81 -12.02
N VAL A 309 -12.68 0.65 -10.79
CA VAL A 309 -13.38 -0.09 -9.73
C VAL A 309 -14.60 0.74 -9.30
N PRO A 310 -15.80 0.15 -9.24
CA PRO A 310 -16.98 0.88 -8.79
C PRO A 310 -16.73 1.57 -7.44
N LYS A 311 -17.21 2.82 -7.32
CA LYS A 311 -17.15 3.53 -6.05
C LYS A 311 -18.05 2.81 -5.03
N ALA A 312 -17.61 2.81 -3.77
CA ALA A 312 -18.35 2.19 -2.68
C ALA A 312 -19.64 2.94 -2.35
#